data_AF-A0A0C2G2X4-F1
#
_entry.id   AF-A0A0C2G2X4-F1
#
_cell.length_a   1.000
_cell.length_b   1.000
_cell.length_c   1.000
_cell.angle_alpha   90.00
_cell.angle_beta   90.00
_cell.angle_gamma   90.00
#
_symmetry.space_group_name_H-M   'P 1'
#
loop_
_entity.id
_entity.type
_entity.pdbx_description
1 polymer ?
#
loop_
_entity_poly.entity_id
_entity_poly.type
_entity_poly.pdbx_seq_one_letter_code
_entity_poly.pdbx_strand_id
1 'polypeptide(L)' 'MPDWEFQIPEPQDRIDFIFFKGGVSPDSGNIFPVESFLYSGAEPLKPIPDHIYNDYPSDHFALITEFHYMSSSGCQPCS' A
#
# COMPACT_ATOMS: atom_id res chain seq x y z
N MET A 1 -9.43 -36.40 2.25
CA MET A 1 -9.74 -35.35 1.26
C MET A 1 -8.91 -34.16 1.66
N PRO A 2 -8.10 -33.55 0.78
CA PRO A 2 -7.38 -32.34 1.15
C PRO A 2 -8.43 -31.24 1.30
N ASP A 3 -8.61 -30.72 2.51
CA ASP A 3 -9.64 -29.75 2.90
C ASP A 3 -9.42 -28.33 2.30
N TRP A 4 -8.79 -28.24 1.12
CA TRP A 4 -8.38 -27.00 0.50
C TRP A 4 -8.80 -26.98 -0.97
N GLU A 5 -10.08 -26.68 -1.19
CA GLU A 5 -10.71 -26.58 -2.51
C GLU A 5 -10.29 -25.32 -3.31
N PHE A 6 -9.13 -24.72 -3.00
CA PHE A 6 -8.68 -23.43 -3.57
C PHE A 6 -9.71 -22.29 -3.42
N GLN A 7 -10.66 -22.44 -2.49
CA GLN A 7 -11.72 -21.48 -2.14
C GLN A 7 -11.36 -20.63 -0.92
N ILE A 8 -10.11 -20.16 -0.80
CA ILE A 8 -9.95 -18.94 0.00
C ILE A 8 -10.11 -17.80 -1.00
N PRO A 9 -11.33 -17.22 -1.18
CA PRO A 9 -11.39 -15.84 -1.64
C PRO A 9 -10.48 -15.09 -0.66
N GLU A 10 -9.49 -14.35 -1.17
CA GLU A 10 -8.42 -13.67 -0.41
C GLU A 10 -8.80 -13.47 1.06
N PRO A 11 -7.95 -13.87 2.05
CA PRO A 11 -8.31 -13.74 3.44
C PRO A 11 -8.90 -12.33 3.67
N GLN A 12 -10.18 -12.28 4.07
CA GLN A 12 -10.89 -11.01 4.28
C GLN A 12 -10.26 -10.14 5.38
N ASP A 13 -9.18 -10.62 5.99
CA ASP A 13 -8.37 -9.89 6.93
C ASP A 13 -7.32 -9.05 6.20
N ARG A 14 -7.24 -7.78 6.59
CA ARG A 14 -6.24 -6.84 6.07
C ARG A 14 -4.90 -7.23 6.70
N ILE A 15 -4.01 -7.83 5.92
CA ILE A 15 -2.70 -8.32 6.41
C ILE A 15 -1.51 -7.50 5.90
N ASP A 16 -1.73 -6.62 4.93
CA ASP A 16 -0.71 -5.72 4.37
C ASP A 16 -0.94 -4.27 4.83
N PHE A 17 0.12 -3.64 5.34
CA PHE A 17 0.06 -2.29 5.90
C PHE A 17 1.30 -1.47 5.55
N ILE A 18 1.10 -0.18 5.30
CA ILE A 18 2.17 0.82 5.27
C ILE A 18 2.13 1.60 6.58
N PHE A 19 3.10 1.32 7.46
CA PHE A 19 3.33 2.14 8.64
C PHE A 19 4.36 3.23 8.31
N PHE A 20 4.06 4.47 8.68
CA PHE A 20 4.97 5.59 8.48
C PHE A 20 5.01 6.49 9.71
N LYS A 21 6.15 7.16 9.92
CA LYS A 21 6.31 8.14 10.99
C LYS A 21 5.95 9.52 10.46
N GLY A 22 4.66 9.85 10.53
CA GLY A 22 4.17 11.21 10.28
C GLY A 22 4.54 12.17 11.40
N GLY A 23 4.65 13.45 11.08
CA GLY A 23 4.81 14.50 12.11
C GLY A 23 3.47 15.01 12.60
N VAL A 24 3.36 15.23 13.91
CA VAL A 24 2.30 16.03 14.55
C VAL A 24 2.73 17.50 14.73
N SER A 25 3.98 17.81 14.39
CA SER A 25 4.64 19.11 14.46
C SER A 25 5.82 19.16 13.48
N PRO A 26 6.34 20.34 13.11
CA PRO A 26 7.52 20.50 12.23
C PRO A 26 8.79 19.75 12.68
N ASP A 27 8.85 19.35 13.96
CA ASP A 27 10.00 18.65 14.55
C ASP A 27 9.79 17.14 14.70
N SER A 28 8.56 16.63 14.52
CA SER A 28 8.20 15.22 14.78
C SER A 28 8.04 14.36 13.53
N GLY A 29 8.02 14.98 12.34
CA GLY A 29 8.03 14.27 11.06
C GLY A 29 7.62 15.17 9.90
N ASN A 30 8.12 14.83 8.71
CA ASN A 30 8.02 15.68 7.53
C ASN A 30 7.20 15.04 6.41
N ILE A 31 6.55 13.90 6.65
CA ILE A 31 5.77 13.18 5.64
C ILE A 31 4.29 13.08 6.03
N PHE A 32 3.42 13.32 5.04
CA PHE A 32 1.96 13.25 5.19
C PHE A 32 1.37 12.44 4.03
N PRO A 33 0.51 11.44 4.29
CA PRO A 33 -0.12 10.69 3.22
C PRO A 33 -1.14 11.57 2.50
N VAL A 34 -1.12 11.54 1.18
CA VAL A 34 -2.03 12.32 0.32
C VAL A 34 -3.15 11.43 -0.18
N GLU A 35 -2.78 10.27 -0.72
CA GLU A 35 -3.69 9.30 -1.30
C GLU A 35 -3.19 7.89 -1.03
N SER A 36 -4.10 6.94 -0.90
CA SER A 36 -3.77 5.52 -0.83
C SER A 36 -4.78 4.70 -1.63
N PHE A 37 -4.28 3.76 -2.41
CA PHE A 37 -5.11 2.91 -3.27
C PHE A 37 -4.47 1.53 -3.44
N LEU A 38 -5.30 0.57 -3.85
CA LEU A 38 -4.89 -0.79 -4.15
C LEU A 38 -4.64 -0.93 -5.66
N TYR A 39 -3.64 -1.74 -6.02
CA TYR A 39 -3.27 -1.98 -7.41
C TYR A 39 -3.07 -3.48 -7.67
N SER A 40 -3.63 -3.97 -8.79
CA SER A 40 -3.53 -5.37 -9.25
C SER A 40 -3.47 -5.47 -10.77
N GLY A 41 -2.57 -4.70 -11.39
CA GLY A 41 -2.53 -4.62 -12.85
C GLY A 41 -3.51 -3.60 -13.44
N ALA A 42 -3.64 -3.61 -14.75
CA ALA A 42 -4.52 -2.74 -15.53
C ALA A 42 -5.76 -3.48 -16.06
N GLU A 43 -5.70 -4.80 -16.18
CA GLU A 43 -6.79 -5.62 -16.70
C GLU A 43 -7.74 -6.10 -15.60
N PRO A 44 -9.01 -6.43 -15.94
CA PRO A 44 -9.92 -7.06 -14.99
C PRO A 44 -9.36 -8.37 -14.44
N LEU A 45 -9.47 -8.55 -13.12
CA LEU A 45 -9.05 -9.76 -12.43
C LEU A 45 -9.75 -11.00 -12.99
N LYS A 46 -8.95 -12.00 -13.36
CA LYS A 46 -9.42 -13.32 -13.76
C LYS A 46 -9.44 -14.23 -12.54
N PRO A 47 -10.58 -14.87 -12.23
CA PRO A 47 -10.65 -15.84 -11.15
C PRO A 47 -9.94 -17.14 -11.54
N ILE A 48 -9.76 -18.04 -10.56
CA ILE A 48 -9.34 -19.43 -10.81
C ILE A 48 -10.33 -20.09 -11.81
N PRO A 49 -9.85 -20.81 -12.83
CA PRO A 49 -8.47 -21.27 -13.04
C PRO A 49 -7.56 -20.28 -13.80
N ASP A 50 -8.12 -19.22 -14.40
CA ASP A 50 -7.41 -18.34 -15.33
C ASP A 50 -6.55 -17.27 -14.65
N HIS A 51 -6.48 -17.26 -13.31
CA HIS A 51 -5.66 -16.35 -12.50
C HIS A 51 -4.18 -16.26 -12.95
N ILE A 52 -3.62 -17.34 -13.52
CA ILE A 52 -2.25 -17.37 -14.07
C ILE A 52 -2.05 -16.41 -15.26
N TYR A 53 -3.13 -15.95 -15.88
CA TYR A 53 -3.13 -15.02 -17.00
C TYR A 53 -3.51 -13.60 -16.58
N ASN A 54 -3.52 -13.33 -15.28
CA ASN A 54 -3.56 -11.96 -14.78
C ASN A 54 -2.26 -11.25 -15.16
N ASP A 55 -2.36 -9.95 -15.41
CA ASP A 55 -1.24 -9.07 -15.76
C ASP A 55 -0.45 -8.60 -14.52
N TYR A 56 -0.79 -9.12 -13.34
CA TYR A 56 -0.04 -8.94 -12.10
C TYR A 56 0.33 -10.32 -11.51
N PRO A 57 1.56 -10.50 -11.01
CA PRO A 57 2.10 -11.81 -10.68
C PRO A 57 1.86 -12.25 -9.21
N SER A 58 0.87 -11.68 -8.51
CA SER A 58 0.66 -11.88 -7.07
C SER A 58 -0.76 -12.35 -6.76
N ASP A 59 -0.95 -12.93 -5.59
CA ASP A 59 -2.25 -13.27 -4.99
C ASP A 59 -2.78 -12.20 -4.03
N HIS A 60 -2.10 -11.05 -3.94
CA HIS A 60 -2.47 -9.89 -3.14
C HIS A 60 -2.48 -8.62 -4.01
N PHE A 61 -3.31 -7.65 -3.65
CA PHE A 61 -3.18 -6.29 -4.17
C PHE A 61 -1.95 -5.57 -3.57
N ALA A 62 -1.24 -4.80 -4.40
CA ALA A 62 -0.25 -3.87 -3.89
C ALA A 62 -0.96 -2.67 -3.24
N LEU A 63 -0.64 -2.38 -1.98
CA LEU A 63 -1.05 -1.13 -1.33
C LEU A 63 -0.05 -0.03 -1.69
N ILE A 64 -0.53 1.03 -2.34
CA ILE A 64 0.26 2.19 -2.77
C ILE A 64 -0.20 3.41 -1.98
N THR A 65 0.74 4.16 -1.40
CA THR A 65 0.46 5.43 -0.71
C THR A 65 1.39 6.52 -1.24
N GLU A 66 0.82 7.65 -1.66
CA GLU A 66 1.57 8.86 -1.98
C GLU A 66 1.81 9.69 -0.72
N PHE A 67 3.03 10.18 -0.54
CA PHE A 67 3.40 11.04 0.59
C PHE A 67 3.90 12.40 0.11
N HIS A 68 3.39 13.48 0.72
CA HIS A 68 3.99 14.80 0.62
C HIS A 68 5.09 14.95 1.66
N TYR A 69 6.25 15.46 1.23
CA TYR A 69 7.37 15.79 2.11
C TYR A 69 7.47 17.31 2.33
N MET A 70 7.44 17.75 3.58
CA MET A 70 7.67 19.15 3.98
C MET A 70 9.08 19.31 4.52
N SER A 71 9.95 20.00 3.77
CA SER A 71 11.25 20.41 4.29
C SER A 71 11.08 21.60 5.24
N SER A 72 11.66 21.54 6.44
CA SER A 72 11.72 22.70 7.33
C SER A 72 12.73 23.71 6.76
N SER A 73 12.22 24.81 6.20
CA SER A 73 13.03 25.96 5.83
C SER A 73 13.26 26.83 7.06
N GLY A 74 14.46 26.80 7.64
CA GLY A 74 14.80 27.76 8.69
C GLY A 74 16.07 27.48 9.47
N CYS A 75 17.24 27.56 8.82
CA CYS A 75 18.43 27.94 9.58
C CYS A 75 18.27 29.45 9.87
N GLN A 76 17.84 29.81 11.09
CA GLN A 76 17.87 31.22 11.50
C GLN A 76 19.33 31.62 11.72
N PRO A 77 19.79 32.77 11.18
CA PRO A 77 21.13 33.24 11.47
C PRO A 77 21.27 33.44 12.98
N CYS A 78 22.33 32.88 13.56
CA CYS A 78 22.66 33.08 14.96
C CYS A 78 22.86 34.60 15.20
N SER A 79 22.04 35.19 16.05
CA SER A 79 22.19 36.56 16.56
C SER A 79 23.34 36.66 17.55
#